data_AF-A0A7X4F6Z0-F1
#
_entry.id   AF-A0A7X4F6Z0-F1
#
_cell.length_a   1.000
_cell.length_b   1.000
_cell.length_c   1.000
_cell.angle_alpha   90.00
_cell.angle_beta   90.00
_cell.angle_gamma   90.00
#
_symmetry.space_group_name_H-M   'P 1'
#
loop_
_entity.id
_entity.type
_entity.pdbx_description
1 polymer ?
#
loop_
_entity_poly.entity_id
_entity_poly.type
_entity_poly.pdbx_seq_one_letter_code
_entity_poly.pdbx_strand_id
1 'polypeptide(L)'
;MVIYFKKGKHRWKRKPHTLTCVRDDGSVTWTHLPRGIVQHDFAHYVIETTLGLKNAFLGLVAKGYDIPDFNTPKAARPFEIPKEAIDVEPIVALLQADMLDSATEGNGIFQNYSAGLPITLTEEQLAVMRQKLGKLLQQWQNLQPGESMVLQF
;
A
#
# COMPACT_ATOMS: atom_id res chain seq x y z
N MET A 1 -11.74 0.22 9.40
CA MET A 1 -12.02 0.55 7.98
C MET A 1 -11.89 -0.70 7.11
N VAL A 2 -12.78 -0.90 6.14
CA VAL A 2 -12.72 -2.04 5.19
C VAL A 2 -12.15 -1.58 3.85
N ILE A 3 -11.17 -2.31 3.31
CA ILE A 3 -10.49 -1.99 2.05
C ILE A 3 -10.79 -3.07 1.01
N TYR A 4 -11.23 -2.65 -0.17
CA TYR A 4 -11.52 -3.50 -1.32
C TYR A 4 -10.53 -3.21 -2.45
N PHE A 5 -9.74 -4.21 -2.82
CA PHE A 5 -8.94 -4.21 -4.03
C PHE A 5 -9.65 -5.05 -5.09
N LYS A 6 -10.06 -4.43 -6.19
CA LYS A 6 -10.82 -5.14 -7.24
C LYS A 6 -10.04 -5.28 -8.53
N LYS A 7 -9.98 -6.51 -9.05
CA LYS A 7 -9.35 -6.81 -10.33
C LYS A 7 -10.23 -6.33 -11.48
N GLY A 8 -9.63 -5.76 -12.53
CA GLY A 8 -10.38 -5.20 -13.66
C GLY A 8 -11.05 -6.33 -14.45
N LYS A 9 -12.35 -6.21 -14.73
CA LYS A 9 -13.19 -7.27 -15.33
C LYS A 9 -12.76 -7.75 -16.73
N HIS A 10 -12.18 -6.87 -17.54
CA HIS A 10 -11.87 -7.17 -18.94
C HIS A 10 -10.42 -6.82 -19.26
N ARG A 11 -9.56 -7.85 -19.32
CA ARG A 11 -8.15 -7.67 -19.67
C ARG A 11 -7.98 -7.06 -21.07
N TRP A 12 -8.83 -7.46 -22.03
CA TRP A 12 -8.82 -6.93 -23.41
C TRP A 12 -9.31 -5.48 -23.52
N LYS A 13 -10.28 -5.05 -22.69
CA LYS A 13 -10.70 -3.63 -22.61
C LYS A 13 -9.80 -2.80 -21.69
N ARG A 14 -8.70 -3.37 -21.18
CA ARG A 14 -7.75 -2.73 -20.25
C ARG A 14 -8.41 -2.00 -19.07
N LYS A 15 -9.53 -2.51 -18.55
CA LYS A 15 -10.21 -1.86 -17.40
C LYS A 15 -9.25 -1.83 -16.20
N PRO A 16 -9.09 -0.68 -15.53
CA PRO A 16 -8.17 -0.55 -14.40
C PRO A 16 -8.63 -1.37 -13.20
N HIS A 17 -7.69 -1.64 -12.30
CA HIS A 17 -8.00 -2.10 -10.95
C HIS A 17 -8.61 -0.94 -10.15
N THR A 18 -9.27 -1.22 -9.03
CA THR A 18 -9.77 -0.18 -8.14
C THR A 18 -9.40 -0.47 -6.70
N LEU A 19 -9.15 0.61 -5.96
CA LEU A 19 -9.08 0.65 -4.51
C LEU A 19 -10.33 1.35 -4.01
N THR A 20 -11.06 0.72 -3.11
CA THR A 20 -12.23 1.32 -2.45
C THR A 20 -12.10 1.12 -0.95
N CYS A 21 -12.21 2.19 -0.19
CA CYS A 21 -12.17 2.17 1.27
C CYS A 21 -13.54 2.57 1.81
N VAL A 22 -14.10 1.74 2.69
CA VAL A 22 -15.33 2.02 3.44
C VAL A 22 -14.94 2.25 4.89
N ARG A 23 -15.11 3.48 5.37
CA ARG A 23 -14.75 3.90 6.73
C ARG A 23 -15.77 3.43 7.75
N ASP A 24 -15.44 3.55 9.02
CA ASP A 24 -16.28 3.04 10.11
C ASP A 24 -17.60 3.82 10.25
N ASP A 25 -17.62 5.07 9.78
CA ASP A 25 -18.83 5.90 9.68
C ASP A 25 -19.68 5.59 8.42
N GLY A 26 -19.27 4.63 7.59
CA GLY A 26 -19.93 4.25 6.35
C GLY A 26 -19.60 5.13 5.15
N SER A 27 -18.81 6.20 5.32
CA SER A 27 -18.34 7.01 4.20
C SER A 27 -17.37 6.22 3.31
N VAL A 28 -17.35 6.54 2.01
CA VAL A 28 -16.62 5.78 1.00
C VAL A 28 -15.71 6.69 0.21
N THR A 29 -14.47 6.25 0.00
CA THR A 29 -13.54 6.87 -0.95
C THR A 29 -12.94 5.81 -1.85
N TRP A 30 -12.60 6.17 -3.08
CA TRP A 30 -12.10 5.21 -4.05
C TRP A 30 -11.25 5.86 -5.13
N THR A 31 -10.42 5.05 -5.79
CA THR A 31 -9.66 5.47 -6.97
C THR A 31 -9.47 4.32 -7.95
N HIS A 32 -9.15 4.67 -9.20
CA HIS A 32 -8.56 3.72 -10.13
C HIS A 32 -7.10 3.47 -9.77
N LEU A 33 -6.69 2.21 -9.78
CA LEU A 33 -5.30 1.82 -9.61
C LEU A 33 -4.67 1.61 -10.99
N PRO A 34 -3.70 2.45 -11.38
CA PRO A 34 -2.81 2.17 -12.50
C PRO A 34 -2.10 0.83 -12.32
N ARG A 35 -1.58 0.27 -13.42
CA ARG A 35 -0.80 -0.97 -13.36
C ARG A 35 0.46 -0.74 -12.54
N GLY A 36 0.78 -1.66 -11.62
CA GLY A 36 1.96 -1.56 -10.76
C GLY A 36 1.73 -0.84 -9.43
N ILE A 37 0.54 -0.26 -9.19
CA ILE A 37 0.21 0.44 -7.94
C ILE A 37 -0.40 -0.49 -6.89
N VAL A 38 -1.01 -1.61 -7.27
CA VAL A 38 -1.59 -2.56 -6.29
C VAL A 38 -0.54 -3.07 -5.31
N GLN A 39 0.67 -3.37 -5.80
CA GLN A 39 1.78 -3.81 -4.95
C GLN A 39 2.22 -2.73 -3.96
N HIS A 40 2.20 -1.47 -4.41
CA HIS A 40 2.52 -0.30 -3.60
C HIS A 40 1.51 -0.12 -2.45
N ASP A 41 0.21 -0.18 -2.75
CA ASP A 41 -0.84 -0.08 -1.73
C ASP A 41 -0.84 -1.27 -0.76
N PHE A 42 -0.46 -2.48 -1.21
CA PHE A 42 -0.24 -3.61 -0.30
C PHE A 42 0.95 -3.39 0.62
N ALA A 43 2.03 -2.77 0.13
CA ALA A 43 3.17 -2.42 0.98
C ALA A 43 2.75 -1.38 2.04
N HIS A 44 1.95 -0.37 1.69
CA HIS A 44 1.31 0.52 2.66
C HIS A 44 0.51 -0.25 3.71
N TYR A 45 -0.42 -1.11 3.28
CA TYR A 45 -1.22 -1.92 4.19
C TYR A 45 -0.35 -2.73 5.17
N VAL A 46 0.66 -3.42 4.66
CA VAL A 46 1.55 -4.26 5.46
C VAL A 46 2.37 -3.45 6.44
N ILE A 47 2.98 -2.35 6.01
CA ILE A 47 3.84 -1.51 6.85
C ILE A 47 3.02 -0.82 7.92
N GLU A 48 1.93 -0.14 7.52
CA GLU A 48 1.10 0.63 8.44
C GLU A 48 0.44 -0.26 9.50
N THR A 49 -0.04 -1.45 9.13
CA THR A 49 -0.63 -2.40 10.10
C THR A 49 0.41 -3.09 10.99
N THR A 50 1.63 -3.29 10.50
CA THR A 50 2.69 -3.93 11.30
C THR A 50 3.35 -2.97 12.29
N LEU A 51 3.49 -1.70 11.91
CA LEU A 51 4.08 -0.66 12.77
C LEU A 51 3.03 0.14 13.55
N GLY A 52 1.74 -0.03 13.25
CA GLY A 52 0.66 0.70 13.89
C GLY A 52 0.59 2.18 13.48
N LEU A 53 1.07 2.54 12.28
CA LEU A 53 1.07 3.91 11.80
C LEU A 53 -0.37 4.39 11.55
N LYS A 54 -0.70 5.58 12.06
CA LYS A 54 -2.08 6.14 12.00
C LYS A 54 -2.15 7.46 11.24
N ASN A 55 -1.02 8.02 10.83
CA ASN A 55 -0.86 9.25 10.06
C ASN A 55 -0.05 9.01 8.77
N ALA A 56 0.05 7.75 8.35
CA ALA A 56 0.46 7.34 7.02
C ALA A 56 -0.76 7.25 6.08
N PHE A 57 -0.58 6.83 4.83
CA PHE A 57 -1.62 6.91 3.78
C PHE A 57 -2.96 6.25 4.19
N LEU A 58 -2.97 4.96 4.53
CA LEU A 58 -4.21 4.27 4.91
C LEU A 58 -4.73 4.73 6.28
N GLY A 59 -3.85 5.11 7.20
CA GLY A 59 -4.18 5.76 8.46
C GLY A 59 -4.95 7.06 8.28
N LEU A 60 -4.54 7.89 7.33
CA LEU A 60 -5.25 9.12 6.95
C LEU A 60 -6.56 8.79 6.23
N VAL A 61 -6.57 7.84 5.30
CA VAL A 61 -7.82 7.43 4.65
C VAL A 61 -8.85 6.97 5.69
N ALA A 62 -8.44 6.19 6.70
CA ALA A 62 -9.31 5.76 7.80
C ALA A 62 -9.87 6.93 8.63
N LYS A 63 -9.14 8.06 8.71
CA LYS A 63 -9.55 9.28 9.43
C LYS A 63 -10.49 10.20 8.65
N GLY A 64 -10.84 9.87 7.41
CA GLY A 64 -11.75 10.68 6.60
C GLY A 64 -11.12 11.35 5.38
N TYR A 65 -9.82 11.17 5.14
CA TYR A 65 -9.14 11.78 4.00
C TYR A 65 -9.46 11.02 2.71
N ASP A 66 -9.70 11.73 1.61
CA ASP A 66 -10.08 11.13 0.35
C ASP A 66 -8.87 10.77 -0.51
N ILE A 67 -8.87 9.55 -1.08
CA ILE A 67 -7.74 9.04 -1.87
C ILE A 67 -7.36 9.97 -3.03
N PRO A 68 -8.31 10.55 -3.81
CA PRO A 68 -7.97 11.48 -4.88
C PRO A 68 -7.16 12.70 -4.42
N ASP A 69 -7.34 13.19 -3.20
CA ASP A 69 -6.69 14.41 -2.71
C ASP A 69 -5.17 14.26 -2.54
N PHE A 70 -4.68 13.03 -2.37
CA PHE A 70 -3.25 12.76 -2.31
C PHE A 70 -2.56 13.05 -3.65
N ASN A 71 -3.28 12.93 -4.78
CA ASN A 71 -2.78 13.26 -6.11
C ASN A 71 -2.89 14.75 -6.45
N THR A 72 -3.57 15.54 -5.61
CA THR A 72 -3.71 16.98 -5.81
C THR A 72 -2.38 17.69 -5.50
N PRO A 73 -1.93 18.64 -6.35
CA PRO A 73 -0.73 19.43 -6.08
C PRO A 73 -0.80 20.12 -4.71
N LYS A 74 0.34 20.30 -4.05
CA LYS A 74 0.41 20.88 -2.68
C LYS A 74 -0.41 22.17 -2.53
N ALA A 75 -0.34 23.07 -3.51
CA ALA A 75 -1.05 24.35 -3.48
C ALA A 75 -2.58 24.25 -3.50
N ALA A 76 -3.13 23.11 -3.93
CA ALA A 76 -4.58 22.87 -4.06
C ALA A 76 -5.08 21.73 -3.15
N ARG A 77 -4.18 21.04 -2.44
CA ARG A 77 -4.55 19.94 -1.54
C ARG A 77 -5.23 20.50 -0.29
N PRO A 78 -6.35 19.91 0.18
CA PRO A 78 -7.08 20.42 1.34
C PRO A 78 -6.39 20.19 2.69
N PHE A 79 -5.20 19.56 2.70
CA PHE A 79 -4.44 19.25 3.90
C PHE A 79 -2.94 19.19 3.63
N GLU A 80 -2.15 19.37 4.68
CA GLU A 80 -0.71 19.12 4.68
C GLU A 80 -0.43 17.65 4.95
N ILE A 81 0.54 17.07 4.24
CA ILE A 81 0.92 15.66 4.42
C ILE A 81 1.71 15.56 5.74
N PRO A 82 1.27 14.73 6.70
CA PRO A 82 2.01 14.54 7.95
C PRO A 82 3.39 13.95 7.70
N LYS A 83 4.33 14.26 8.59
CA LYS A 83 5.69 13.72 8.51
C LYS A 83 5.73 12.19 8.50
N GLU A 84 4.86 11.51 9.26
CA GLU A 84 4.78 10.04 9.26
C GLU A 84 4.43 9.48 7.86
N ALA A 85 3.50 10.12 7.15
CA ALA A 85 3.17 9.77 5.76
C ALA A 85 4.34 10.02 4.80
N ILE A 86 5.17 11.05 5.04
CA ILE A 86 6.37 11.28 4.22
C ILE A 86 7.45 10.24 4.51
N ASP A 87 7.67 9.94 5.79
CA ASP A 87 8.73 9.06 6.26
C ASP A 87 8.48 7.58 5.91
N VAL A 88 7.23 7.18 5.74
CA VAL A 88 6.90 5.79 5.38
C VAL A 88 7.17 5.48 3.89
N GLU A 89 7.08 6.48 3.00
CA GLU A 89 7.18 6.29 1.54
C GLU A 89 8.48 5.59 1.09
N PRO A 90 9.68 5.96 1.59
CA PRO A 90 10.91 5.26 1.22
C PRO A 90 10.88 3.77 1.60
N ILE A 91 10.22 3.43 2.70
CA ILE A 91 10.12 2.05 3.22
C ILE A 91 9.15 1.24 2.36
N VAL A 92 8.02 1.85 1.98
CA VAL A 92 7.05 1.27 1.03
C VAL A 92 7.76 0.96 -0.29
N ALA A 93 8.51 1.92 -0.84
CA ALA A 93 9.25 1.76 -2.08
C ALA A 93 10.30 0.64 -1.99
N LEU A 94 11.08 0.59 -0.90
CA LEU A 94 12.09 -0.45 -0.70
C LEU A 94 11.46 -1.83 -0.51
N LEU A 95 10.41 -1.96 0.30
CA LEU A 95 9.72 -3.24 0.50
C LEU A 95 9.09 -3.74 -0.82
N GLN A 96 8.55 -2.84 -1.63
CA GLN A 96 8.05 -3.17 -2.97
C GLN A 96 9.17 -3.63 -3.91
N ALA A 97 10.32 -2.94 -3.91
CA ALA A 97 11.47 -3.28 -4.75
C ALA A 97 12.10 -4.63 -4.35
N ASP A 98 12.22 -4.88 -3.05
CA ASP A 98 12.76 -6.11 -2.48
C ASP A 98 11.97 -7.35 -2.94
N MET A 99 10.66 -7.22 -3.17
CA MET A 99 9.82 -8.30 -3.72
C MET A 99 10.03 -8.56 -5.22
N LEU A 100 10.53 -7.59 -5.98
CA LEU A 100 10.86 -7.75 -7.41
C LEU A 100 12.24 -8.37 -7.60
N ASP A 101 13.13 -8.22 -6.62
CA ASP A 101 14.52 -8.69 -6.63
C ASP A 101 14.69 -10.13 -6.12
N SER A 102 13.59 -10.88 -5.99
CA SER A 102 13.54 -12.27 -5.49
C SER A 102 14.30 -13.30 -6.35
N ALA A 103 15.15 -12.86 -7.28
CA ALA A 103 16.14 -13.67 -7.97
C ALA A 103 17.44 -13.83 -7.17
N THR A 104 17.63 -13.10 -6.07
CA THR A 104 18.81 -13.23 -5.21
C THR A 104 18.42 -13.63 -3.79
N GLU A 105 19.04 -14.69 -3.27
CA GLU A 105 18.92 -15.08 -1.87
C GLU A 105 19.50 -13.95 -0.99
N GLY A 106 18.66 -13.27 -0.22
CA GLY A 106 19.12 -12.35 0.84
C GLY A 106 18.40 -11.01 0.84
N ASN A 107 18.56 -10.30 1.96
CA ASN A 107 17.98 -8.99 2.26
C ASN A 107 18.50 -7.83 1.35
N GLY A 108 18.92 -8.10 0.12
CA GLY A 108 19.87 -7.31 -0.67
C GLY A 108 19.54 -5.82 -0.74
N ILE A 109 18.43 -5.44 -1.36
CA ILE A 109 18.07 -4.03 -1.52
C ILE A 109 17.75 -3.40 -0.15
N PHE A 110 16.91 -4.04 0.67
CA PHE A 110 16.50 -3.42 1.92
C PHE A 110 17.68 -3.17 2.87
N GLN A 111 18.59 -4.14 3.01
CA GLN A 111 19.76 -4.04 3.88
C GLN A 111 20.77 -2.99 3.39
N ASN A 112 20.92 -2.83 2.08
CA ASN A 112 21.82 -1.84 1.49
C ASN A 112 21.33 -0.39 1.68
N TYR A 113 20.02 -0.18 1.87
CA TYR A 113 19.43 1.15 1.98
C TYR A 113 18.80 1.45 3.35
N SER A 114 18.79 0.49 4.29
CA SER A 114 18.10 0.65 5.59
C SER A 114 18.70 1.72 6.49
N ALA A 115 20.02 1.95 6.42
CA ALA A 115 20.73 2.92 7.26
C ALA A 115 20.28 4.38 7.06
N GLY A 116 19.68 4.70 5.91
CA GLY A 116 19.18 6.04 5.59
C GLY A 116 17.68 6.24 5.82
N LEU A 117 16.98 5.22 6.34
CA LEU A 117 15.53 5.30 6.49
C LEU A 117 15.12 6.13 7.71
N PRO A 118 14.07 6.97 7.58
CA PRO A 118 13.59 7.81 8.66
C PRO A 118 12.85 7.02 9.76
N ILE A 119 12.41 5.79 9.46
CA ILE A 119 11.85 4.85 10.46
C ILE A 119 12.78 3.64 10.54
N THR A 120 13.24 3.34 11.74
CA THR A 120 14.06 2.16 12.02
C THR A 120 13.18 0.91 12.06
N LEU A 121 13.55 -0.11 11.30
CA LEU A 121 12.91 -1.42 11.34
C LEU A 121 13.85 -2.46 11.97
N THR A 122 13.27 -3.36 12.76
CA THR A 122 13.94 -4.59 13.19
C THR A 122 13.89 -5.65 12.08
N GLU A 123 14.84 -6.59 12.10
CA GLU A 123 14.82 -7.74 11.19
C GLU A 123 13.53 -8.58 11.32
N GLU A 124 13.00 -8.70 12.54
CA GLU A 124 11.73 -9.40 12.78
C GLU A 124 10.56 -8.68 12.10
N GLN A 125 10.44 -7.36 12.26
CA GLN A 125 9.40 -6.57 11.59
C GLN A 125 9.51 -6.71 10.08
N LEU A 126 10.73 -6.63 9.52
CA LEU A 126 10.96 -6.77 8.10
C LEU A 126 10.57 -8.17 7.58
N ALA A 127 10.94 -9.23 8.30
CA ALA A 127 10.56 -10.60 7.97
C ALA A 127 9.03 -10.80 7.97
N VAL A 128 8.34 -10.25 8.98
CA VAL A 128 6.87 -10.26 9.05
C VAL A 128 6.25 -9.52 7.87
N MET A 129 6.79 -8.33 7.53
CA MET A 129 6.29 -7.53 6.41
C MET A 129 6.44 -8.27 5.08
N ARG A 130 7.61 -8.85 4.80
CA ARG A 130 7.86 -9.64 3.59
C ARG A 130 6.90 -10.82 3.48
N GLN A 131 6.72 -11.56 4.57
CA GLN A 131 5.81 -12.70 4.59
C GLN A 131 4.36 -12.28 4.29
N LYS A 132 3.89 -11.19 4.92
CA LYS A 132 2.53 -10.67 4.69
C LYS A 132 2.36 -10.18 3.25
N LEU A 133 3.32 -9.42 2.73
CA LEU A 133 3.26 -8.88 1.37
C LEU A 133 3.27 -10.01 0.33
N GLY A 134 4.14 -11.01 0.49
CA GLY A 134 4.18 -12.18 -0.39
C GLY A 134 2.84 -12.93 -0.44
N LYS A 135 2.19 -13.12 0.72
CA LYS A 135 0.85 -13.74 0.80
C LYS A 135 -0.21 -12.92 0.06
N LEU A 136 -0.24 -11.60 0.27
CA LEU A 136 -1.20 -10.71 -0.41
C LEU A 136 -1.00 -10.71 -1.93
N LEU A 137 0.25 -10.67 -2.39
CA LEU A 137 0.57 -10.72 -3.81
C LEU A 137 0.17 -12.05 -4.44
N GLN A 138 0.41 -13.17 -3.76
CA GLN A 138 -0.02 -14.50 -4.22
C GLN A 138 -1.56 -14.59 -4.32
N GLN A 139 -2.27 -14.12 -3.29
CA GLN A 139 -3.74 -14.05 -3.31
C GLN A 139 -4.24 -13.21 -4.48
N TRP A 140 -3.66 -12.01 -4.66
CA TRP A 140 -4.00 -11.11 -5.76
C TRP A 140 -3.76 -11.73 -7.14
N GLN A 141 -2.65 -12.44 -7.33
CA GLN A 141 -2.35 -13.12 -8.59
C GLN A 141 -3.42 -14.16 -8.93
N ASN A 142 -3.88 -14.92 -7.93
CA ASN A 142 -4.87 -15.99 -8.09
C ASN A 142 -6.30 -15.48 -8.34
N LEU A 143 -6.62 -14.22 -8.04
CA LEU A 143 -7.93 -13.65 -8.33
C LEU A 143 -8.25 -13.62 -9.83
N GLN A 144 -9.47 -13.95 -10.17
CA GLN A 144 -10.02 -13.79 -11.51
C GLN A 144 -10.38 -12.33 -11.81
N PRO A 145 -10.42 -11.93 -13.09
CA PRO A 145 -10.92 -10.60 -13.49
C PRO A 145 -12.32 -10.31 -12.91
N GLY A 146 -12.44 -9.20 -12.19
CA GLY A 146 -13.70 -8.77 -11.56
C GLY A 146 -13.86 -9.16 -10.10
N GLU A 147 -13.06 -10.10 -9.60
CA GLU A 147 -13.03 -10.47 -8.18
C GLU A 147 -12.35 -9.39 -7.34
N SER A 148 -12.58 -9.46 -6.03
CA SER A 148 -12.03 -8.50 -5.07
C SER A 148 -11.33 -9.22 -3.92
N MET A 149 -10.21 -8.65 -3.49
CA MET A 149 -9.62 -8.96 -2.19
C MET A 149 -10.12 -7.94 -1.17
N VAL A 150 -10.45 -8.40 0.03
CA VAL A 150 -10.98 -7.57 1.11
C VAL A 150 -10.00 -7.62 2.28
N LEU A 151 -9.58 -6.45 2.76
CA LEU A 151 -8.67 -6.30 3.90
C LEU A 151 -9.33 -5.45 4.98
N GLN A 152 -8.92 -5.68 6.23
CA GLN A 152 -9.36 -4.93 7.41
C GLN A 152 -8.19 -4.08 7.91
N PHE A 153 -8.43 -2.78 8.10
CA PHE A 153 -7.45 -1.81 8.57
C PHE A 153 -7.92 -1.09 9.84
#